data_AF-A0A4Q2YQ37-F1
#
_entry.id   AF-A0A4Q2YQ37-F1
#
_cell.length_a   1.000
_cell.length_b   1.000
_cell.length_c   1.000
_cell.angle_alpha   90.00
_cell.angle_beta   90.00
_cell.angle_gamma   90.00
#
_symmetry.space_group_name_H-M   'P 1'
#
loop_
_entity.id
_entity.type
_entity.pdbx_description
1 polymer ?
#
loop_
_entity_poly.entity_id
_entity_poly.type
_entity_poly.pdbx_seq_one_letter_code
_entity_poly.pdbx_strand_id
1 'polypeptide(L)'
;MRHLLLIAALACPLVATAERTYIQEFYDARRIEKADPAAAIEGMRRSFEKAIAEGNADYATAAGASACHLIYQQGKNVEAGKFARDVIGELDAFPVDGPHGDAVRRCSIFGYLERGLIMEGKIGPALQANRAGAA
;
A
#
# COMPACT_ATOMS: atom_id res chain seq x y z
N MET A 1 5.74 66.40 8.09
CA MET A 1 6.18 65.64 6.90
C MET A 1 6.41 64.20 7.32
N ARG A 2 5.73 63.26 6.64
CA ARG A 2 5.70 61.82 6.89
C ARG A 2 6.96 61.15 6.33
N HIS A 3 7.67 60.34 7.12
CA HIS A 3 8.62 59.34 6.62
C HIS A 3 8.48 58.09 7.51
N LEU A 4 7.57 57.17 7.17
CA LEU A 4 7.79 55.92 6.40
C LEU A 4 8.69 54.90 7.13
N LEU A 5 8.03 54.03 7.92
CA LEU A 5 8.54 52.76 8.41
C LEU A 5 8.76 51.80 7.23
N LEU A 6 10.00 51.37 7.02
CA LEU A 6 10.35 50.25 6.14
C LEU A 6 10.29 48.96 6.96
N ILE A 7 9.19 48.22 6.84
CA ILE A 7 9.11 46.82 7.27
C ILE A 7 9.58 45.99 6.06
N ALA A 8 10.82 45.51 6.11
CA ALA A 8 11.31 44.50 5.19
C ALA A 8 10.65 43.16 5.54
N ALA A 9 9.53 42.86 4.88
CA ALA A 9 8.96 41.52 4.90
C ALA A 9 9.89 40.59 4.12
N LEU A 10 10.67 39.78 4.84
CA LEU A 10 11.32 38.60 4.27
C LEU A 10 10.22 37.64 3.78
N ALA A 11 9.94 37.69 2.49
CA ALA A 11 9.20 36.64 1.82
C ALA A 11 10.08 35.39 1.77
N CYS A 12 9.92 34.51 2.76
CA CYS A 12 10.41 33.15 2.68
C CYS A 12 9.59 32.45 1.58
N PRO A 13 10.18 31.96 0.47
CA PRO A 13 9.43 31.15 -0.46
C PRO A 13 9.12 29.83 0.24
N LEU A 14 7.87 29.67 0.68
CA LEU A 14 7.32 28.36 1.00
C LEU A 14 7.39 27.55 -0.30
N VAL A 15 8.44 26.74 -0.45
CA VAL A 15 8.44 25.68 -1.45
C VAL A 15 7.38 24.70 -0.98
N ALA A 16 6.15 24.87 -1.44
CA ALA A 16 5.14 23.84 -1.36
C ALA A 16 5.72 22.65 -2.14
N THR A 17 6.28 21.68 -1.44
CA THR A 17 6.65 20.40 -2.04
C THR A 17 5.35 19.83 -2.57
N ALA A 18 5.15 19.89 -3.89
CA ALA A 18 3.97 19.34 -4.53
C ALA A 18 3.78 17.91 -4.00
N GLU A 19 2.62 17.66 -3.40
CA GLU A 19 2.33 16.38 -2.81
C GLU A 19 2.40 15.31 -3.91
N ARG A 20 3.20 14.27 -3.69
CA ARG A 20 3.38 13.21 -4.68
C ARG A 20 2.07 12.45 -4.87
N THR A 21 1.74 12.17 -6.11
CA THR A 21 0.59 11.32 -6.47
C THR A 21 0.91 9.85 -6.17
N TYR A 22 -0.12 9.00 -6.08
CA TYR A 22 0.09 7.55 -5.93
C TYR A 22 0.95 6.97 -7.08
N ILE A 23 0.80 7.48 -8.31
CA ILE A 23 1.60 7.06 -9.47
C ILE A 23 3.08 7.39 -9.27
N GLN A 24 3.39 8.60 -8.78
CA GLN A 24 4.76 9.02 -8.54
C GLN A 24 5.42 8.18 -7.45
N GLU A 25 4.73 7.96 -6.33
CA GLU A 25 5.20 7.08 -5.25
C GLU A 25 5.50 5.67 -5.75
N PHE A 26 4.60 5.10 -6.57
CA PHE A 26 4.78 3.77 -7.15
C PHE A 26 6.06 3.68 -7.99
N TYR A 27 6.23 4.58 -8.96
CA TYR A 27 7.39 4.53 -9.87
C TYR A 27 8.70 4.95 -9.20
N ASP A 28 8.67 5.85 -8.21
CA ASP A 28 9.83 6.16 -7.38
C ASP A 28 10.30 4.90 -6.63
N ALA A 29 9.37 4.18 -5.99
CA ALA A 29 9.66 2.93 -5.28
C ALA A 29 10.26 1.87 -6.22
N ARG A 30 9.67 1.68 -7.42
CA ARG A 30 10.20 0.75 -8.43
C ARG A 30 11.63 1.06 -8.86
N ARG A 31 12.00 2.35 -8.93
CA ARG A 31 13.36 2.77 -9.33
C ARG A 31 14.42 2.39 -8.30
N ILE A 32 14.04 2.33 -7.03
CA ILE A 32 14.98 2.07 -5.93
C ILE A 32 14.88 0.66 -5.37
N GLU A 33 13.92 -0.17 -5.81
CA GLU A 33 13.63 -1.48 -5.20
C GLU A 33 14.82 -2.42 -5.05
N LYS A 34 15.77 -2.41 -6.00
CA LYS A 34 16.96 -3.25 -5.94
C LYS A 34 18.07 -2.65 -5.07
N ALA A 35 18.13 -1.32 -5.02
CA ALA A 35 19.18 -0.58 -4.32
C ALA A 35 18.85 -0.42 -2.84
N ASP A 36 17.58 -0.15 -2.54
CA ASP A 36 17.05 0.02 -1.19
C ASP A 36 15.64 -0.59 -1.10
N PRO A 37 15.55 -1.91 -0.84
CA PRO A 37 14.27 -2.60 -0.72
C PRO A 37 13.40 -2.05 0.42
N ALA A 38 14.01 -1.55 1.50
CA ALA A 38 13.27 -1.01 2.63
C ALA A 38 12.58 0.31 2.25
N ALA A 39 13.30 1.23 1.61
CA ALA A 39 12.71 2.47 1.12
C ALA A 39 11.66 2.21 0.02
N ALA A 40 11.86 1.19 -0.82
CA ALA A 40 10.88 0.80 -1.81
C ALA A 40 9.59 0.24 -1.21
N ILE A 41 9.68 -0.57 -0.14
CA ILE A 41 8.49 -1.04 0.60
C ILE A 41 7.68 0.15 1.12
N GLU A 42 8.33 1.14 1.73
CA GLU A 42 7.66 2.33 2.25
C GLU A 42 7.05 3.18 1.12
N GLY A 43 7.73 3.30 -0.03
CA GLY A 43 7.15 3.97 -1.20
C GLY A 43 5.93 3.24 -1.77
N MET A 44 5.94 1.91 -1.80
CA MET A 44 4.78 1.11 -2.20
C MET A 44 3.62 1.25 -1.20
N ARG A 45 3.90 1.31 0.10
CA ARG A 45 2.87 1.58 1.13
C ARG A 45 2.22 2.95 0.96
N ARG A 46 3.01 4.02 0.76
CA ARG A 46 2.47 5.36 0.47
C ARG A 46 1.66 5.40 -0.82
N SER A 47 2.13 4.74 -1.88
CA SER A 47 1.38 4.61 -3.12
C SER A 47 0.05 3.90 -2.90
N PHE A 48 0.03 2.85 -2.10
CA PHE A 48 -1.18 2.10 -1.77
C PHE A 48 -2.17 2.98 -1.01
N GLU A 49 -1.75 3.60 0.09
CA GLU A 49 -2.60 4.48 0.92
C GLU A 49 -3.21 5.63 0.09
N LYS A 50 -2.41 6.26 -0.76
CA LYS A 50 -2.89 7.32 -1.66
C LYS A 50 -3.86 6.80 -2.71
N ALA A 51 -3.61 5.63 -3.29
CA ALA A 51 -4.53 5.02 -4.25
C ALA A 51 -5.86 4.63 -3.60
N ILE A 52 -5.86 4.18 -2.33
CA ILE A 52 -7.09 3.98 -1.55
C ILE A 52 -7.84 5.31 -1.40
N ALA A 53 -7.16 6.36 -0.93
CA ALA A 53 -7.76 7.67 -0.71
C ALA A 53 -8.35 8.29 -1.99
N GLU A 54 -7.72 8.07 -3.13
CA GLU A 54 -8.18 8.57 -4.45
C GLU A 54 -9.17 7.61 -5.14
N GLY A 55 -9.52 6.49 -4.52
CA GLY A 55 -10.50 5.54 -5.07
C GLY A 55 -9.98 4.68 -6.24
N ASN A 56 -8.65 4.57 -6.42
CA ASN A 56 -8.04 3.83 -7.51
C ASN A 56 -7.72 2.38 -7.12
N ALA A 57 -8.67 1.47 -7.33
CA ALA A 57 -8.53 0.06 -6.99
C ALA A 57 -7.36 -0.64 -7.70
N ASP A 58 -7.05 -0.27 -8.94
CA ASP A 58 -6.01 -0.94 -9.73
C ASP A 58 -4.61 -0.60 -9.20
N TYR A 59 -4.33 0.68 -8.91
CA TYR A 59 -3.07 1.08 -8.29
C TYR A 59 -2.96 0.66 -6.83
N ALA A 60 -4.07 0.66 -6.08
CA ALA A 60 -4.08 0.11 -4.73
C ALA A 60 -3.69 -1.38 -4.75
N THR A 61 -4.28 -2.14 -5.66
CA THR A 61 -3.95 -3.56 -5.85
C THR A 61 -2.47 -3.74 -6.24
N ALA A 62 -2.00 -3.00 -7.24
CA ALA A 62 -0.63 -3.12 -7.73
C ALA A 62 0.42 -2.73 -6.68
N ALA A 63 0.19 -1.62 -5.95
CA ALA A 63 1.11 -1.13 -4.92
C ALA A 63 1.11 -2.05 -3.69
N GLY A 64 -0.06 -2.47 -3.21
CA GLY A 64 -0.21 -3.39 -2.09
C GLY A 64 0.44 -4.75 -2.37
N ALA A 65 0.21 -5.33 -3.55
CA ALA A 65 0.85 -6.57 -3.97
C ALA A 65 2.38 -6.42 -4.09
N SER A 66 2.86 -5.28 -4.60
CA SER A 66 4.30 -5.00 -4.73
C SER A 66 4.98 -4.86 -3.37
N ALA A 67 4.37 -4.17 -2.41
CA ALA A 67 4.86 -4.12 -1.04
C ALA A 67 4.89 -5.51 -0.39
N CYS A 68 3.82 -6.32 -0.52
CA CYS A 68 3.81 -7.70 -0.02
C CYS A 68 4.97 -8.53 -0.59
N HIS A 69 5.18 -8.42 -1.91
CA HIS A 69 6.26 -9.11 -2.61
C HIS A 69 7.64 -8.73 -2.08
N LEU A 70 7.90 -7.43 -1.95
CA LEU A 70 9.19 -6.93 -1.45
C LEU A 70 9.44 -7.39 0.00
N ILE A 71 8.43 -7.31 0.87
CA ILE A 71 8.53 -7.81 2.26
C ILE A 71 8.85 -9.31 2.27
N TYR A 72 8.16 -10.09 1.42
CA TYR A 72 8.41 -11.52 1.28
C TYR A 72 9.82 -11.82 0.77
N GLN A 73 10.33 -11.07 -0.21
CA GLN A 73 11.70 -11.23 -0.72
C GLN A 73 12.77 -10.97 0.34
N GLN A 74 12.46 -10.19 1.38
CA GLN A 74 13.33 -10.01 2.54
C GLN A 74 13.25 -11.17 3.56
N GLY A 75 12.55 -12.28 3.22
CA GLY A 75 12.35 -13.43 4.10
C GLY A 75 11.32 -13.22 5.20
N LYS A 76 10.62 -12.08 5.21
CA LYS A 76 9.70 -11.67 6.28
C LYS A 76 8.27 -12.17 6.04
N ASN A 77 8.11 -13.49 5.92
CA ASN A 77 6.84 -14.15 5.58
C ASN A 77 5.65 -13.73 6.46
N VAL A 78 5.86 -13.65 7.79
CA VAL A 78 4.80 -13.26 8.73
C VAL A 78 4.41 -11.79 8.56
N GLU A 79 5.37 -10.90 8.33
CA GLU A 79 5.09 -9.49 8.06
C GLU A 79 4.34 -9.32 6.73
N ALA A 80 4.78 -10.01 5.68
CA ALA A 80 4.12 -10.00 4.38
C ALA A 80 2.66 -10.50 4.49
N GLY A 81 2.41 -11.55 5.26
CA GLY A 81 1.06 -12.08 5.44
C GLY A 81 0.14 -11.18 6.27
N LYS A 82 0.68 -10.48 7.28
CA LYS A 82 -0.09 -9.47 8.03
C LYS A 82 -0.45 -8.30 7.14
N PHE A 83 0.53 -7.76 6.41
CA PHE A 83 0.29 -6.66 5.48
C PHE A 83 -0.68 -7.07 4.36
N ALA A 84 -0.57 -8.30 3.85
CA ALA A 84 -1.52 -8.84 2.87
C ALA A 84 -2.96 -8.87 3.41
N ARG A 85 -3.17 -9.20 4.69
CA ARG A 85 -4.48 -9.12 5.34
C ARG A 85 -5.04 -7.69 5.30
N ASP A 86 -4.21 -6.72 5.65
CA ASP A 86 -4.60 -5.31 5.67
C ASP A 86 -4.97 -4.83 4.26
N VAL A 87 -4.13 -5.16 3.27
CA VAL A 87 -4.40 -4.85 1.85
C VAL A 87 -5.72 -5.47 1.38
N ILE A 88 -5.99 -6.74 1.69
CA ILE A 88 -7.25 -7.39 1.31
C ILE A 88 -8.44 -6.64 1.92
N GLY A 89 -8.37 -6.29 3.21
CA GLY A 89 -9.45 -5.58 3.91
C GLY A 89 -9.75 -4.20 3.31
N GLU A 90 -8.73 -3.45 2.91
CA GLU A 90 -8.93 -2.17 2.21
C GLU A 90 -9.49 -2.40 0.80
N LEU A 91 -9.04 -3.45 0.10
CA LEU A 91 -9.57 -3.78 -1.22
C LEU A 91 -11.02 -4.27 -1.19
N ASP A 92 -11.49 -4.85 -0.07
CA ASP A 92 -12.90 -5.23 0.18
C ASP A 92 -13.85 -4.03 0.16
N ALA A 93 -13.35 -2.82 0.39
CA ALA A 93 -14.16 -1.61 0.35
C ALA A 93 -14.45 -1.11 -1.07
N PHE A 94 -13.73 -1.58 -2.10
CA PHE A 94 -13.98 -1.16 -3.48
C PHE A 94 -15.19 -1.89 -4.08
N PRO A 95 -15.97 -1.21 -4.94
CA PRO A 95 -17.00 -1.88 -5.72
C PRO A 95 -16.36 -2.91 -6.66
N VAL A 96 -16.95 -4.10 -6.69
CA VAL A 96 -16.58 -5.17 -7.60
C VAL A 96 -17.55 -5.15 -8.78
N ASP A 97 -17.05 -4.78 -9.94
CA ASP A 97 -17.82 -4.88 -11.18
C ASP A 97 -17.54 -6.21 -11.89
N GLY A 98 -18.61 -6.94 -12.22
CA GLY A 98 -18.56 -8.16 -13.03
C GLY A 98 -18.17 -9.45 -12.29
N PRO A 99 -18.34 -10.62 -12.94
CA PRO A 99 -18.27 -11.94 -12.29
C PRO A 99 -16.87 -12.36 -11.83
N HIS A 100 -15.83 -11.63 -12.21
CA HIS A 100 -14.43 -11.96 -11.91
C HIS A 100 -13.62 -10.79 -11.33
N GLY A 101 -14.25 -9.62 -11.12
CA GLY A 101 -13.54 -8.38 -10.78
C GLY A 101 -12.74 -8.47 -9.47
N ASP A 102 -13.21 -9.29 -8.53
CA ASP A 102 -12.61 -9.41 -7.21
C ASP A 102 -11.47 -10.44 -7.14
N ALA A 103 -11.71 -11.61 -7.77
CA ALA A 103 -10.81 -12.75 -7.69
C ALA A 103 -9.48 -12.51 -8.43
N VAL A 104 -9.51 -11.78 -9.54
CA VAL A 104 -8.30 -11.51 -10.34
C VAL A 104 -7.39 -10.49 -9.63
N ARG A 105 -7.96 -9.47 -8.98
CA ARG A 105 -7.19 -8.44 -8.29
C ARG A 105 -6.41 -8.98 -7.10
N ARG A 106 -6.99 -9.93 -6.35
CA ARG A 106 -6.46 -10.34 -5.04
C ARG A 106 -5.69 -11.65 -5.02
N CYS A 107 -5.73 -12.44 -6.09
CA CYS A 107 -5.13 -13.78 -6.13
C CYS A 107 -3.65 -13.79 -5.70
N SER A 108 -2.87 -12.81 -6.13
CA SER A 108 -1.46 -12.68 -5.74
C SER A 108 -1.28 -12.31 -4.25
N ILE A 109 -2.21 -11.54 -3.67
CA ILE A 109 -2.15 -11.07 -2.28
C ILE A 109 -2.55 -12.19 -1.32
N PHE A 110 -3.57 -13.00 -1.66
CA PHE A 110 -3.96 -14.18 -0.85
C PHE A 110 -2.79 -15.16 -0.66
N GLY A 111 -1.93 -15.32 -1.68
CA GLY A 111 -0.74 -16.17 -1.57
C GLY A 111 0.28 -15.71 -0.52
N TYR A 112 0.35 -14.41 -0.20
CA TYR A 112 1.21 -13.91 0.89
C TYR A 112 0.54 -14.09 2.26
N LEU A 113 -0.78 -13.86 2.34
CA LEU A 113 -1.56 -14.11 3.55
C LEU A 113 -1.45 -15.59 3.98
N GLU A 114 -1.65 -16.52 3.06
CA GLU A 114 -1.55 -17.95 3.32
C GLU A 114 -0.17 -18.33 3.87
N ARG A 115 0.92 -17.90 3.22
CA ARG A 115 2.29 -18.16 3.69
C ARG A 115 2.55 -17.60 5.08
N GLY A 116 2.08 -16.39 5.37
CA GLY A 116 2.19 -15.81 6.71
C GLY A 116 1.45 -16.64 7.76
N LEU A 117 0.21 -17.07 7.46
CA LEU A 117 -0.58 -17.92 8.35
C LEU A 117 0.06 -19.29 8.58
N ILE A 118 0.67 -19.89 7.56
CA ILE A 118 1.44 -21.13 7.68
C ILE A 118 2.61 -20.94 8.64
N MET A 119 3.39 -19.87 8.45
CA MET A 119 4.56 -19.58 9.29
C MET A 119 4.19 -19.25 10.74
N GLU A 120 3.00 -18.70 10.98
CA GLU A 120 2.47 -18.49 12.33
C GLU A 120 1.80 -19.74 12.93
N GLY A 121 1.67 -20.85 12.19
CA GLY A 121 0.92 -22.03 12.64
C GLY A 121 -0.60 -21.80 12.75
N LYS A 122 -1.13 -20.78 12.08
CA LYS A 122 -2.52 -20.30 12.18
C LYS A 122 -3.42 -20.70 11.01
N ILE A 123 -2.92 -21.51 10.06
CA ILE A 123 -3.71 -21.91 8.88
C ILE A 123 -4.95 -22.72 9.26
N GLY A 124 -4.86 -23.61 10.25
CA GLY A 124 -5.99 -24.42 10.72
C GLY A 124 -7.14 -23.57 11.27
N PRO A 125 -6.89 -22.67 12.24
CA PRO A 125 -7.88 -21.71 12.72
C PRO A 125 -8.47 -20.83 11.62
N ALA A 126 -7.65 -20.36 10.67
CA ALA A 126 -8.13 -19.55 9.54
C ALA A 126 -9.11 -20.31 8.64
N LEU A 127 -8.81 -21.57 8.31
CA LEU A 127 -9.70 -22.44 7.52
C LEU A 127 -11.01 -22.79 8.27
N GLN A 128 -10.99 -22.82 9.60
CA GLN A 128 -12.21 -23.00 10.40
C GLN A 128 -13.07 -21.75 10.36
N ALA A 129 -12.49 -20.56 10.55
CA ALA A 129 -13.20 -19.30 10.47
C ALA A 129 -13.85 -19.08 9.09
N ASN A 130 -13.12 -19.37 8.01
CA ASN A 130 -13.66 -19.27 6.65
C ASN A 130 -14.85 -20.19 6.42
N ARG A 131 -14.82 -21.42 6.95
CA ARG A 131 -15.94 -22.36 6.87
C ARG A 131 -17.15 -21.91 7.67
N ALA A 132 -16.93 -21.31 8.84
CA ALA A 132 -18.01 -20.79 9.69
C ALA A 132 -18.70 -19.56 9.08
N GLY A 133 -17.97 -18.70 8.37
CA GLY A 133 -18.54 -17.52 7.70
C GLY A 133 -19.23 -17.80 6.37
N ALA A 134 -19.05 -19.00 5.81
CA ALA A 134 -19.69 -19.43 4.56
C ALA A 134 -20.98 -20.24 4.77
N ALA A 135 -21.37 -20.50 6.03
CA ALA A 135 -22.58 -21.20 6.44
C ALA A 135 -23.66 -20.20 6.87
#